data_AF-A0A7S2UPI5-F1
#
_entry.id   AF-A0A7S2UPI5-F1
#
_cell.length_a   1.000
_cell.length_b   1.000
_cell.length_c   1.000
_cell.angle_alpha   90.00
_cell.angle_beta   90.00
_cell.angle_gamma   90.00
#
_symmetry.space_group_name_H-M   'P 1'
#
loop_
_entity.id
_entity.type
_entity.pdbx_description
1 polymer ?
#
loop_
_entity_poly.entity_id
_entity_poly.type
_entity_poly.pdbx_seq_one_letter_code
_entity_poly.pdbx_strand_id
1 'polypeptide(L)'
;NIGNIVRSASIFGVTECVVVGQKRYRLTGDHGARFDLPRRHMWSHSEARDYLKQKKGGVRIYGIEIMPDAAPIMQYDQETGVMRFPFDRQWNGAAFIFGNEGAGLSAKQKEICDEFLFIPQTRGGTRDGG
;
A
#
# COMPACT_ATOMS: atom_id res chain seq x y z
N ASN A 1 -3.26 -8.05 -11.90
CA ASN A 1 -3.35 -6.75 -11.21
C ASN A 1 -2.01 -6.00 -11.13
N ILE A 2 -0.91 -6.62 -10.71
CA ILE A 2 0.40 -5.96 -10.47
C ILE A 2 0.89 -4.94 -11.52
N GLY A 3 0.72 -5.21 -12.83
CA GLY A 3 1.13 -4.29 -13.89
C GLY A 3 0.39 -2.95 -13.87
N ASN A 4 -0.90 -2.94 -13.51
CA ASN A 4 -1.67 -1.71 -13.36
C ASN A 4 -1.25 -0.93 -12.11
N ILE A 5 -0.97 -1.62 -11.00
CA ILE A 5 -0.47 -1.00 -9.77
C ILE A 5 0.87 -0.29 -10.02
N VAL A 6 1.81 -0.96 -10.69
CA VAL A 6 3.13 -0.39 -11.00
C VAL A 6 3.01 0.82 -11.92
N ARG A 7 2.11 0.77 -12.91
CA ARG A 7 1.84 1.91 -13.78
C ARG A 7 1.28 3.11 -13.00
N SER A 8 0.26 2.90 -12.19
CA SER A 8 -0.32 3.96 -11.35
C SER A 8 0.71 4.53 -10.38
N ALA A 9 1.50 3.65 -9.74
CA ALA A 9 2.56 4.04 -8.81
C ALA A 9 3.59 4.96 -9.48
N SER A 10 4.02 4.65 -10.72
CA SER A 10 4.93 5.52 -11.46
C SER A 10 4.33 6.90 -11.76
N ILE A 11 3.02 6.99 -12.02
CA ILE A 11 2.34 8.26 -12.29
C ILE A 11 2.23 9.10 -11.01
N PHE A 12 1.97 8.47 -9.87
CA PHE A 12 1.84 9.15 -8.58
C PHE A 12 3.17 9.47 -7.89
N GLY A 13 4.30 9.37 -8.60
CA GLY A 13 5.62 9.73 -8.06
C GLY A 13 6.18 8.74 -7.04
N VAL A 14 5.70 7.50 -7.03
CA VAL A 14 6.32 6.44 -6.22
C VAL A 14 7.75 6.24 -6.72
N THR A 15 8.69 6.11 -5.78
CA THR A 15 10.12 6.06 -6.10
C THR A 15 10.63 4.65 -6.39
N GLU A 16 9.94 3.62 -5.90
CA GLU A 16 10.37 2.23 -6.02
C GLU A 16 9.22 1.25 -5.73
N CYS A 17 9.20 0.11 -6.42
CA CYS A 17 8.38 -1.05 -6.13
C CYS A 17 9.23 -2.15 -5.48
N VAL A 18 8.90 -2.53 -4.25
CA VAL A 18 9.57 -3.64 -3.55
C VAL A 18 8.78 -4.93 -3.79
N VAL A 19 9.45 -5.94 -4.33
CA VAL A 19 8.89 -7.26 -4.60
C VAL A 19 9.53 -8.26 -3.65
N VAL A 20 8.72 -8.95 -2.85
CA VAL A 20 9.20 -9.91 -1.85
C VAL A 20 8.87 -11.34 -2.29
N GLY A 21 9.85 -12.25 -2.24
CA GLY A 21 9.61 -13.69 -2.38
C GLY A 21 10.49 -14.37 -3.44
N GLN A 22 9.92 -15.30 -4.22
CA GLN A 22 10.68 -16.03 -5.25
C GLN A 22 10.69 -15.28 -6.59
N LYS A 23 11.83 -15.35 -7.29
CA LYS A 23 12.15 -14.63 -8.53
C LYS A 23 11.38 -15.10 -9.79
N ARG A 24 10.15 -15.63 -9.64
CA ARG A 24 9.30 -16.09 -10.75
C ARG A 24 8.06 -15.21 -10.88
N TYR A 25 8.21 -14.01 -11.43
CA TYR A 25 7.07 -13.22 -11.91
C TYR A 25 7.14 -13.17 -13.44
N ARG A 26 6.14 -13.77 -14.10
CA ARG A 26 5.85 -13.49 -15.51
C ARG A 26 4.97 -12.24 -15.53
N LEU A 27 5.58 -11.09 -15.85
CA LEU A 27 4.83 -9.87 -16.19
C LEU A 27 4.43 -9.97 -17.67
N THR A 28 3.40 -10.74 -17.99
CA THR A 28 2.79 -10.70 -19.32
C THR A 28 2.01 -9.38 -19.45
N GLY A 29 2.48 -8.47 -20.30
CA GLY A 29 1.81 -7.20 -20.58
C GLY A 29 2.69 -6.01 -20.91
N ASP A 30 3.99 -6.19 -21.20
CA ASP A 30 4.93 -5.09 -21.51
C ASP A 30 4.82 -4.59 -22.96
N HIS A 31 3.59 -4.47 -23.46
CA HIS A 31 3.33 -3.77 -24.71
C HIS A 31 3.23 -2.25 -24.42
N GLY A 32 4.40 -1.62 -24.25
CA GLY A 32 4.61 -0.23 -24.70
C GLY A 32 4.43 0.92 -23.70
N ALA A 33 4.39 0.70 -22.38
CA ALA A 33 4.31 1.81 -21.42
C ALA A 33 5.68 2.14 -20.80
N ARG A 34 6.33 3.21 -21.29
CA ARG A 34 7.59 3.79 -20.79
C ARG A 34 7.47 4.42 -19.39
N PHE A 35 7.17 3.62 -18.37
CA PHE A 35 7.16 4.03 -16.96
C PHE A 35 7.91 2.97 -16.14
N ASP A 36 9.25 3.01 -16.18
CA ASP A 36 10.10 2.05 -15.47
C ASP A 36 10.24 2.48 -14.00
N LEU A 37 9.21 2.20 -13.20
CA LEU A 37 9.32 2.31 -11.75
C LEU A 37 10.41 1.34 -11.28
N PRO A 38 11.47 1.81 -10.59
CA PRO A 38 12.54 0.95 -10.12
C PRO A 38 11.99 -0.21 -9.29
N ARG A 39 12.41 -1.42 -9.63
CA ARG A 39 11.98 -2.64 -8.94
C ARG A 39 13.11 -3.18 -8.10
N ARG A 40 12.85 -3.39 -6.82
CA ARG A 40 13.79 -4.04 -5.89
C ARG A 40 13.23 -5.35 -5.43
N HIS A 41 14.01 -6.40 -5.63
CA HIS A 41 13.68 -7.71 -5.13
C HIS A 41 14.26 -7.93 -3.74
N MET A 42 13.46 -8.48 -2.83
CA MET A 42 13.87 -8.97 -1.52
C MET A 42 13.42 -10.42 -1.35
N TRP A 43 14.19 -11.21 -0.61
CA TRP A 43 13.89 -12.62 -0.40
C TRP A 43 12.91 -12.85 0.75
N SER A 44 12.85 -11.91 1.70
CA SER A 44 11.95 -12.00 2.86
C SER A 44 11.26 -10.67 3.20
N HIS A 45 10.15 -10.79 3.94
CA HIS A 45 9.43 -9.63 4.45
C HIS A 45 10.26 -8.85 5.47
N SER A 46 11.05 -9.55 6.30
CA SER A 46 11.96 -8.91 7.26
C SER A 46 13.04 -8.09 6.56
N GLU A 47 13.65 -8.62 5.49
CA GLU A 47 14.64 -7.89 4.68
C GLU A 47 14.03 -6.63 4.06
N ALA A 48 12.79 -6.73 3.55
CA ALA A 48 12.07 -5.57 3.02
C ALA A 48 11.80 -4.51 4.10
N ARG A 49 11.39 -4.93 5.30
CA ARG A 49 11.19 -4.03 6.44
C ARG A 49 12.48 -3.31 6.81
N ASP A 50 13.56 -4.05 7.00
CA ASP A 50 14.85 -3.50 7.42
C ASP A 50 15.37 -2.50 6.39
N TYR A 51 15.30 -2.84 5.10
CA TYR A 51 15.65 -1.93 4.02
C TYR A 51 14.85 -0.62 4.05
N LEU A 52 13.52 -0.70 4.21
CA LEU A 52 12.65 0.48 4.26
C LEU A 52 12.92 1.34 5.50
N LYS A 53 13.18 0.72 6.65
CA LYS A 53 13.52 1.43 7.89
C LYS A 53 14.89 2.08 7.85
N GLN A 54 15.85 1.47 7.16
CA GLN A 54 17.22 2.00 7.03
C GLN A 54 17.35 3.13 6.00
N LYS A 55 16.32 3.42 5.19
CA LYS A 55 16.33 4.61 4.32
C LYS A 55 16.48 5.89 5.16
N LYS A 56 17.11 6.91 4.59
CA LYS A 56 17.32 8.21 5.27
C LYS A 56 15.98 8.78 5.74
N GLY A 57 15.83 8.95 7.06
CA GLY A 57 14.60 9.41 7.73
C GLY A 57 13.47 8.37 7.81
N GLY A 58 13.78 7.11 7.47
CA GLY A 58 12.90 5.95 7.57
C GLY A 58 11.68 5.99 6.64
N VAL A 59 11.09 4.82 6.44
CA VAL A 59 9.80 4.66 5.76
C VAL A 59 8.83 3.96 6.70
N ARG A 60 7.62 4.50 6.80
CA ARG A 60 6.51 3.87 7.51
C ARG A 60 5.75 2.92 6.57
N ILE A 61 5.42 1.73 7.05
CA ILE A 61 4.87 0.63 6.27
C ILE A 61 3.40 0.47 6.66
N TYR A 62 2.50 0.76 5.73
CA TYR A 62 1.07 0.69 5.90
C TYR A 62 0.52 -0.56 5.21
N GLY A 63 -0.14 -1.43 5.97
CA GLY A 63 -0.88 -2.57 5.43
C GLY A 63 -2.28 -2.13 5.01
N ILE A 64 -2.66 -2.37 3.76
CA ILE A 64 -4.02 -2.07 3.29
C ILE A 64 -4.90 -3.31 3.48
N GLU A 65 -5.77 -3.28 4.49
CA GLU A 65 -6.62 -4.41 4.89
C GLU A 65 -7.87 -3.95 5.64
N ILE A 66 -9.00 -4.63 5.43
CA ILE A 66 -10.22 -4.41 6.21
C ILE A 66 -10.15 -5.30 7.46
N MET A 67 -9.77 -4.72 8.59
CA MET A 67 -9.68 -5.41 9.88
C MET A 67 -10.07 -4.48 11.03
N PRO A 68 -10.45 -5.02 12.22
CA PRO A 68 -10.97 -4.21 13.33
C PRO A 68 -10.05 -3.04 13.73
N ASP A 69 -8.74 -3.23 13.70
CA ASP A 69 -7.75 -2.23 14.12
C ASP A 69 -7.26 -1.32 12.98
N ALA A 70 -7.84 -1.43 11.78
CA ALA A 70 -7.45 -0.60 10.65
C ALA A 70 -8.14 0.77 10.69
N ALA A 71 -7.38 1.84 10.45
CA ALA A 71 -7.93 3.18 10.33
C ALA A 71 -8.35 3.49 8.87
N PRO A 72 -9.36 4.34 8.64
CA PRO A 72 -9.68 4.78 7.28
C PRO A 72 -8.53 5.60 6.69
N ILE A 73 -8.15 5.33 5.43
CA ILE A 73 -7.07 6.06 4.72
C ILE A 73 -7.40 7.55 4.50
N MET A 74 -8.68 7.89 4.56
CA MET A 74 -9.17 9.24 4.38
C MET A 74 -10.28 9.51 5.40
N GLN A 75 -10.14 10.61 6.12
CA GLN A 75 -11.14 11.08 7.09
C GLN A 75 -11.59 12.48 6.68
N TYR A 76 -12.89 12.65 6.49
CA TYR A 76 -13.48 13.94 6.21
C TYR A 76 -13.97 14.56 7.51
N ASP A 77 -13.37 15.70 7.86
CA ASP A 77 -13.84 16.53 8.95
C ASP A 77 -15.04 17.35 8.46
N GLN A 78 -16.25 17.00 8.90
CA GLN A 78 -17.49 17.64 8.45
C GLN A 78 -17.62 19.09 8.93
N GLU A 79 -16.97 19.44 10.04
CA GLU A 79 -17.06 20.79 10.62
C GLU A 79 -16.12 21.75 9.87
N THR A 80 -14.90 21.32 9.58
CA THR A 80 -13.90 22.17 8.93
C THR A 80 -13.86 22.01 7.40
N GLY A 81 -14.48 20.96 6.87
CA GLY A 81 -14.44 20.61 5.44
C GLY A 81 -13.08 20.08 4.97
N VAL A 82 -12.19 19.71 5.91
CA VAL A 82 -10.81 19.30 5.60
C VAL A 82 -10.71 17.78 5.49
N MET A 83 -10.09 17.31 4.41
CA MET A 83 -9.66 15.92 4.27
C MET A 83 -8.34 15.68 5.02
N ARG A 84 -8.34 14.70 5.92
CA ARG A 84 -7.16 14.27 6.68
C ARG A 84 -6.71 12.89 6.23
N PHE A 85 -5.39 12.73 6.15
CA PHE A 85 -4.74 11.45 5.88
C PHE A 85 -3.94 11.02 7.11
N PRO A 86 -3.91 9.72 7.47
CA PRO A 86 -3.20 9.22 8.65
C PRO A 86 -1.68 9.14 8.45
N PHE A 87 -1.13 9.82 7.44
CA PHE A 87 0.29 9.74 7.12
C PHE A 87 1.12 10.61 8.07
N ASP A 88 1.94 9.91 8.85
CA ASP A 88 2.82 10.52 9.81
C ASP A 88 4.02 11.22 9.15
N ARG A 89 4.02 12.56 9.24
CA ARG A 89 5.01 13.44 8.60
C ARG A 89 6.39 13.40 9.25
N GLN A 90 6.57 12.69 10.36
CA GLN A 90 7.91 12.50 10.93
C GLN A 90 8.77 11.53 10.11
N TRP A 91 8.15 10.72 9.25
CA TRP A 91 8.83 9.78 8.37
C TRP A 91 9.06 10.39 6.99
N ASN A 92 10.19 10.06 6.36
CA ASN A 92 10.52 10.55 5.03
C ASN A 92 9.78 9.83 3.89
N GLY A 93 9.03 8.77 4.19
CA GLY A 93 8.25 8.07 3.18
C GLY A 93 7.21 7.11 3.75
N ALA A 94 6.32 6.69 2.86
CA ALA A 94 5.29 5.68 3.10
C ALA A 94 5.45 4.52 2.11
N ALA A 95 5.40 3.29 2.60
CA ALA A 95 5.29 2.08 1.79
C ALA A 95 3.91 1.46 2.04
N PHE A 96 3.27 0.99 0.98
CA PHE A 96 1.94 0.39 1.04
C PHE A 96 2.03 -1.08 0.65
N ILE A 97 1.50 -1.96 1.50
CA ILE A 97 1.41 -3.39 1.24
C ILE A 97 -0.04 -3.73 0.93
N PHE A 98 -0.25 -4.35 -0.23
CA PHE A 98 -1.55 -4.83 -0.67
C PHE A 98 -1.61 -6.35 -0.53
N GLY A 99 -2.71 -6.84 0.03
CA GLY A 99 -3.03 -8.27 0.07
C GLY A 99 -3.35 -8.85 -1.30
N ASN A 100 -3.37 -10.18 -1.40
CA ASN A 100 -3.89 -10.81 -2.60
C ASN A 100 -5.42 -10.68 -2.65
N GLU A 101 -5.99 -10.55 -3.85
CA GLU A 101 -7.44 -10.48 -4.03
C GLU A 101 -8.11 -11.70 -3.40
N GLY A 102 -9.10 -11.48 -2.52
CA GLY A 102 -9.87 -12.51 -1.83
C GLY A 102 -9.24 -13.12 -0.57
N ALA A 103 -7.91 -13.08 -0.42
CA ALA A 103 -7.22 -13.63 0.75
C ALA A 103 -6.69 -12.58 1.73
N GLY A 104 -6.57 -11.32 1.27
CA GLY A 104 -6.02 -10.24 2.09
C GLY A 104 -4.51 -10.36 2.33
N LEU A 105 -4.04 -9.73 3.40
CA LEU A 105 -2.65 -9.79 3.87
C LEU A 105 -2.39 -11.09 4.64
N SER A 106 -1.31 -11.77 4.29
CA SER A 106 -0.77 -12.89 5.07
C SER A 106 -0.23 -12.43 6.43
N ALA A 107 -0.09 -13.36 7.39
CA ALA A 107 0.49 -13.08 8.71
C ALA A 107 1.88 -12.41 8.61
N LYS A 108 2.75 -12.92 7.72
CA LYS A 108 4.08 -12.37 7.47
C LYS A 108 4.07 -10.95 6.91
N GLN A 109 3.04 -10.59 6.14
CA GLN A 109 2.87 -9.22 5.65
C GLN A 109 2.38 -8.31 6.78
N LYS A 110 1.45 -8.79 7.61
CA LYS A 110 0.95 -8.05 8.78
C LYS A 110 2.08 -7.76 9.79
N GLU A 111 2.95 -8.73 10.04
CA GLU A 111 4.10 -8.61 10.98
C GLU A 111 5.09 -7.48 10.64
N ILE A 112 5.16 -7.06 9.38
CA ILE A 112 6.08 -5.99 8.95
C ILE A 112 5.41 -4.62 8.82
N CYS A 113 4.09 -4.53 8.97
CA CYS A 113 3.36 -3.28 8.94
C CYS A 113 3.51 -2.54 10.26
N ASP A 114 3.67 -1.23 10.21
CA ASP A 114 3.61 -0.37 11.39
C ASP A 114 2.16 0.00 11.75
N GLU A 115 1.28 0.02 10.75
CA GLU A 115 -0.11 0.43 10.88
C GLU A 115 -0.97 -0.18 9.77
N PHE A 116 -2.27 -0.36 10.05
CA PHE A 116 -3.23 -0.88 9.07
C PHE A 116 -4.22 0.20 8.66
N LEU A 117 -4.45 0.31 7.36
CA LEU A 117 -5.40 1.26 6.78
C LEU A 117 -6.42 0.53 5.91
N PHE A 118 -7.62 1.07 5.79
CA PHE A 118 -8.62 0.61 4.83
C PHE A 118 -9.15 1.76 3.97
N ILE A 119 -9.64 1.42 2.77
CA ILE A 119 -10.33 2.37 1.90
C ILE A 119 -11.83 2.31 2.24
N PRO A 120 -12.45 3.38 2.76
CA PRO A 120 -13.88 3.40 3.03
C PRO A 120 -14.68 3.06 1.78
N GLN A 121 -15.61 2.11 1.91
CA GLN A 121 -16.51 1.71 0.84
C GLN A 121 -17.81 2.50 0.99
N THR A 122 -18.03 3.51 0.15
CA THR A 122 -19.35 4.13 0.05
C THR A 122 -20.26 3.16 -0.69
N ARG A 123 -21.06 2.39 0.04
CA ARG A 123 -22.09 1.56 -0.59
C ARG A 123 -23.18 2.50 -1.12
N GLY A 124 -23.05 2.93 -2.38
CA GLY A 124 -24.08 3.66 -3.12
C GLY A 124 -25.26 2.75 -3.49
N GLY A 125 -25.90 2.16 -2.49
CA GLY A 125 -27.09 1.34 -2.66
C GLY A 125 -28.00 1.56 -1.46
N THR A 126 -29.08 2.30 -1.68
CA THR A 126 -30.25 2.37 -0.81
C THR A 126 -30.63 0.97 -0.33
N ARG A 127 -30.54 0.77 0.98
CA ARG A 127 -31.49 -0.07 1.71
C ARG A 127 -31.98 0.78 2.86
N ASP A 128 -33.19 1.31 2.67
CA ASP A 128 -33.98 1.95 3.71
C ASP A 128 -34.09 1.06 4.95
N GLY A 129 -34.02 1.71 6.11
CA GLY A 129 -35.06 1.59 7.13
C GLY A 129 -34.80 0.67 8.32
N GLY A 130 -34.89 1.27 9.52
CA GLY A 130 -35.36 0.62 10.75
C GLY A 130 -34.30 0.28 11.77
#